data_AF-A0A7Z6MXX2-F1
#
_entry.id   AF-A0A7Z6MXX2-F1
#
_cell.length_a   1.000
_cell.length_b   1.000
_cell.length_c   1.000
_cell.angle_alpha   90.00
_cell.angle_beta   90.00
_cell.angle_gamma   90.00
#
_symmetry.space_group_name_H-M   'P 1'
#
loop_
_entity.id
_entity.type
_entity.pdbx_description
1 polymer ?
#
loop_
_entity_poly.entity_id
_entity_poly.type
_entity_poly.pdbx_seq_one_letter_code
_entity_poly.pdbx_strand_id
1 'polypeptide(L)'
;MSHSEVLLGEVETLRRLRRHRADRAERALREAKRAQQALLVDIQQAKDVLEQTRQEEARQSAELLSQHQGQVLSLKALKSWGAQERTLSASTRRDQGQLAQLQGQQDEKESRVGSAQKHVTACLRQVEKLQELSLLLAQEPT
;
A
#
# COMPACT_ATOMS: atom_id res chain seq x y z
N MET A 1 -11.55 -46.40 26.48
CA MET A 1 -11.62 -44.96 26.12
C MET A 1 -13.07 -44.59 26.02
N SER A 2 -13.53 -43.61 26.79
CA SER A 2 -14.89 -43.08 26.66
C SER A 2 -15.01 -42.34 25.32
N HIS A 3 -16.22 -42.25 24.77
CA HIS A 3 -16.47 -41.53 23.52
C HIS A 3 -16.00 -40.06 23.60
N SER A 4 -16.12 -39.45 24.78
CA SER A 4 -15.67 -38.08 25.07
C SER A 4 -14.15 -37.89 24.98
N GLU A 5 -13.35 -38.89 25.35
CA GLU A 5 -11.88 -38.84 25.20
C GLU A 5 -11.44 -38.81 23.74
N VAL A 6 -12.12 -39.57 22.88
CA VAL A 6 -11.85 -39.60 21.44
C VAL A 6 -12.20 -38.24 20.81
N LEU A 7 -13.38 -37.69 21.14
CA LEU A 7 -13.81 -36.37 20.66
C LEU A 7 -12.89 -35.23 21.13
N LEU A 8 -12.39 -35.28 22.37
CA LEU A 8 -11.42 -34.30 22.87
C LEU A 8 -10.11 -34.33 22.07
N GLY A 9 -9.63 -35.53 21.70
CA GLY A 9 -8.48 -35.70 20.82
C GLY A 9 -8.69 -35.07 19.43
N GLU A 10 -9.85 -35.32 18.82
CA GLU A 10 -10.21 -34.72 17.52
C GLU A 10 -10.31 -33.19 17.59
N VAL A 11 -10.95 -32.65 18.63
CA VAL A 11 -11.06 -31.19 18.84
C VAL A 11 -9.69 -30.54 19.02
N GLU A 12 -8.76 -31.19 19.73
CA GLU A 12 -7.39 -30.71 19.88
C GLU A 12 -6.65 -30.64 18.54
N THR A 13 -6.79 -31.66 17.69
CA THR A 13 -6.19 -31.63 16.34
C THR A 13 -6.76 -30.50 15.48
N LEU A 14 -8.08 -30.29 15.53
CA LEU A 14 -8.73 -29.17 14.83
C LEU A 14 -8.28 -27.82 15.39
N ARG A 15 -8.10 -27.69 16.70
CA ARG A 15 -7.63 -26.45 17.33
C ARG A 15 -6.25 -26.06 16.82
N ARG A 16 -5.32 -27.01 16.76
CA ARG A 16 -3.97 -26.79 16.21
C ARG A 16 -4.01 -26.34 14.75
N LEU A 17 -4.85 -26.97 13.93
CA LEU A 17 -5.03 -26.58 12.54
C LEU A 17 -5.59 -25.15 12.40
N ARG A 18 -6.60 -24.79 13.19
CA ARG A 18 -7.17 -23.43 13.17
C ARG A 18 -6.19 -22.39 13.70
N ARG A 19 -5.39 -22.73 14.69
CA ARG A 19 -4.32 -21.85 15.19
C ARG A 19 -3.29 -21.55 14.11
N HIS A 20 -2.81 -22.57 13.41
CA HIS A 20 -1.89 -22.37 12.30
C HIS A 20 -2.48 -21.49 11.18
N ARG A 21 -3.79 -21.62 10.90
CA ARG A 21 -4.49 -20.74 9.94
C ARG A 21 -4.57 -19.29 10.44
N ALA A 22 -4.85 -19.09 11.72
CA ALA A 22 -4.83 -17.76 12.33
C ALA A 22 -3.44 -17.13 12.26
N ASP A 23 -2.39 -17.88 12.61
CA ASP A 23 -1.00 -17.41 12.53
C ASP A 23 -0.61 -17.04 11.09
N ARG A 24 -1.06 -17.80 10.09
CA ARG A 24 -0.86 -17.47 8.67
C ARG A 24 -1.62 -16.21 8.26
N ALA A 25 -2.87 -16.06 8.70
CA ALA A 25 -3.66 -14.86 8.44
C ALA A 25 -2.99 -13.61 9.04
N GLU A 26 -2.43 -13.73 10.25
CA GLU A 26 -1.70 -12.64 10.89
C GLU A 26 -0.42 -12.27 10.12
N ARG A 27 0.32 -13.25 9.60
CA ARG A 27 1.50 -12.98 8.76
C ARG A 27 1.10 -12.22 7.50
N ALA A 28 0.03 -12.66 6.82
CA ALA A 28 -0.50 -11.97 5.64
C ALA A 28 -0.94 -10.53 5.97
N LEU A 29 -1.55 -10.29 7.13
CA LEU A 29 -1.88 -8.94 7.59
C LEU A 29 -0.63 -8.08 7.81
N ARG A 30 0.42 -8.63 8.43
CA ARG A 30 1.69 -7.91 8.63
C ARG A 30 2.34 -7.56 7.28
N GLU A 31 2.33 -8.47 6.33
CA GLU A 31 2.84 -8.24 4.97
C GLU A 31 2.04 -7.16 4.23
N ALA A 32 0.71 -7.19 4.31
CA ALA A 32 -0.15 -6.16 3.72
C ALA A 32 0.12 -4.78 4.32
N LYS A 33 0.26 -4.68 5.65
CA LYS A 33 0.63 -3.43 6.34
C LYS A 33 2.02 -2.93 5.94
N ARG A 34 3.00 -3.82 5.82
CA ARG A 34 4.35 -3.45 5.35
C ARG A 34 4.33 -2.91 3.93
N ALA A 35 3.56 -3.54 3.03
CA ALA A 35 3.40 -3.07 1.66
C ALA A 35 2.69 -1.70 1.60
N GLN A 36 1.71 -1.44 2.47
CA GLN A 36 1.10 -0.13 2.59
C GLN A 36 2.11 0.93 3.08
N GLN A 37 2.90 0.60 4.11
CA GLN A 37 3.92 1.51 4.63
C GLN A 37 5.00 1.83 3.58
N ALA A 38 5.45 0.83 2.82
CA ALA A 38 6.39 1.03 1.72
C ALA A 38 5.83 1.99 0.67
N LEU A 39 4.56 1.82 0.27
CA LEU A 39 3.90 2.74 -0.65
C LEU A 39 3.87 4.19 -0.12
N LEU A 40 3.61 4.39 1.18
CA LEU A 40 3.63 5.73 1.77
C LEU A 40 5.01 6.38 1.71
N VAL A 41 6.07 5.59 1.91
CA VAL A 41 7.45 6.06 1.75
C VAL A 41 7.73 6.43 0.29
N ASP A 42 7.33 5.60 -0.67
CA ASP A 42 7.51 5.86 -2.10
C ASP A 42 6.74 7.12 -2.55
N ILE A 43 5.52 7.33 -2.03
CA ILE A 43 4.73 8.54 -2.26
C ILE A 43 5.47 9.77 -1.73
N GLN A 44 6.04 9.69 -0.52
CA GLN A 44 6.76 10.81 0.05
C GLN A 44 8.01 11.14 -0.77
N GLN A 45 8.79 10.13 -1.15
CA GLN A 45 9.95 10.31 -2.02
C GLN A 45 9.58 10.92 -3.37
N ALA A 46 8.48 10.45 -4.00
CA ALA A 46 8.00 11.01 -5.26
C ALA A 46 7.55 12.47 -5.14
N LYS A 47 6.97 12.87 -3.98
CA LYS A 47 6.67 14.29 -3.70
C LYS A 47 7.93 15.13 -3.60
N ASP A 48 8.94 14.64 -2.89
CA ASP A 48 10.20 15.36 -2.71
C ASP A 48 10.93 15.54 -4.05
N VAL A 49 10.97 14.49 -4.88
CA VAL A 49 11.51 14.56 -6.24
C VAL A 49 10.73 15.56 -7.10
N LEU A 50 9.40 15.49 -7.10
CA LEU A 50 8.56 16.43 -7.86
C LEU A 50 8.82 17.89 -7.45
N GLU A 51 8.98 18.14 -6.16
CA GLU A 51 9.26 19.50 -5.66
C GLU A 51 10.63 19.99 -6.10
N GLN A 52 11.65 19.14 -6.08
CA GLN A 52 12.97 19.46 -6.63
C GLN A 52 12.89 19.76 -8.13
N THR A 53 12.20 18.92 -8.91
CA THR A 53 12.01 19.14 -10.35
C THR A 53 11.28 20.45 -10.64
N ARG A 54 10.26 20.81 -9.84
CA ARG A 54 9.54 22.08 -9.97
C ARG A 54 10.43 23.30 -9.71
N GLN A 55 11.27 23.24 -8.68
CA GLN A 55 12.21 24.32 -8.37
C GLN A 55 13.24 24.49 -9.48
N GLU A 56 13.75 23.39 -10.02
CA GLU A 56 14.69 23.42 -11.13
C GLU A 56 14.03 23.94 -12.42
N GLU A 57 12.82 23.48 -12.75
CA GLU A 57 12.03 24.00 -13.87
C GLU A 57 11.80 25.50 -13.73
N ALA A 58 11.44 25.98 -12.54
CA ALA A 58 11.21 27.41 -12.28
C ALA A 58 12.48 28.24 -12.48
N ARG A 59 13.64 27.75 -12.03
CA ARG A 59 14.93 28.41 -12.24
C ARG A 59 15.28 28.49 -13.72
N GLN A 60 15.24 27.35 -14.43
CA GLN A 60 15.59 27.29 -15.84
C GLN A 60 14.61 28.10 -16.70
N SER A 61 13.32 28.11 -16.36
CA SER A 61 12.32 28.93 -17.02
C SER A 61 12.54 30.43 -16.79
N ALA A 62 12.94 30.82 -15.57
CA ALA A 62 13.27 32.22 -15.26
C ALA A 62 14.52 32.69 -16.01
N GLU A 63 15.56 31.85 -16.09
CA GLU A 63 16.75 32.13 -16.89
C GLU A 63 16.41 32.29 -18.37
N LEU A 64 15.60 31.37 -18.91
CA LEU A 64 15.22 31.36 -20.31
C LEU A 64 14.32 32.56 -20.67
N LEU A 65 13.41 32.94 -19.77
CA LEU A 65 12.64 34.17 -19.88
C LEU A 65 13.56 35.40 -19.88
N SER A 66 14.55 35.46 -18.98
CA SER A 66 15.47 36.59 -18.88
C SER A 66 16.28 36.83 -20.16
N GLN A 67 16.61 35.74 -20.88
CA GLN A 67 17.35 35.80 -22.16
C GLN A 67 16.51 36.41 -23.30
N HIS A 68 15.19 36.31 -23.23
CA HIS A 68 14.27 36.70 -24.29
C HIS A 68 13.41 37.92 -23.95
N GLN A 69 13.42 38.36 -22.69
CA GLN A 69 12.63 39.50 -22.22
C GLN A 69 13.08 40.79 -22.93
N GLY A 70 12.10 41.53 -23.48
CA GLY A 70 12.35 42.81 -24.16
C GLY A 70 12.97 42.69 -25.56
N GLN A 71 13.16 41.47 -26.09
CA GLN A 71 13.68 41.25 -27.45
C GLN A 71 12.54 41.04 -28.46
N VAL A 72 12.67 41.62 -29.65
CA VAL A 72 11.80 41.28 -30.79
C VAL A 72 12.28 39.96 -31.39
N LEU A 73 11.56 38.89 -31.11
CA LEU A 73 11.89 37.55 -31.59
C LEU A 73 11.33 37.29 -32.98
N SER A 74 12.12 36.60 -33.82
CA SER A 74 11.58 36.03 -35.05
C SER A 74 10.62 34.87 -34.73
N LEU A 75 9.70 34.57 -35.65
CA LEU A 75 8.78 33.43 -35.52
C LEU A 75 9.53 32.10 -35.27
N LYS A 76 10.72 31.93 -35.88
CA LYS A 76 11.56 30.75 -35.67
C LYS A 76 12.10 30.68 -34.24
N ALA A 77 12.59 31.80 -33.70
CA ALA A 77 13.08 31.90 -32.32
C ALA A 77 11.96 31.69 -31.30
N LEU A 78 10.76 32.21 -31.57
CA LEU A 78 9.59 32.01 -30.71
C LEU A 78 9.16 30.53 -30.65
N LYS A 79 9.22 29.83 -31.80
CA LYS A 79 8.95 28.38 -31.86
C LYS A 79 9.98 27.55 -31.11
N SER A 80 11.28 27.91 -31.18
CA SER A 80 12.32 27.21 -30.43
C SER A 80 12.20 27.44 -28.92
N TRP A 81 11.90 28.67 -28.49
CA TRP A 81 11.60 28.97 -27.08
C TRP A 81 10.44 28.10 -26.57
N GLY A 82 9.30 28.10 -27.27
CA GLY A 82 8.16 27.27 -26.86
C GLY A 82 8.45 25.76 -26.85
N ALA A 83 9.42 25.28 -27.63
CA ALA A 83 9.88 23.90 -27.56
C ALA A 83 10.75 23.62 -26.33
N GLN A 84 11.61 24.58 -25.94
CA GLN A 84 12.43 24.51 -24.73
C GLN A 84 11.56 24.49 -23.47
N GLU A 85 10.57 25.40 -23.35
CA GLU A 85 9.63 25.39 -22.22
C GLU A 85 8.83 24.09 -22.10
N ARG A 86 8.39 23.53 -23.24
CA ARG A 86 7.73 22.22 -23.26
C ARG A 86 8.65 21.09 -22.82
N THR A 87 9.93 21.20 -23.09
CA THR A 87 10.93 20.21 -22.66
C THR A 87 11.20 20.33 -21.15
N LEU A 88 11.31 21.57 -20.64
CA LEU A 88 11.47 21.86 -19.20
C LEU A 88 10.29 21.34 -18.39
N SER A 89 9.07 21.57 -18.85
CA SER A 89 7.85 21.08 -18.18
C SER A 89 7.60 19.58 -18.36
N ALA A 90 8.30 18.90 -19.27
CA ALA A 90 8.07 17.48 -19.55
C ALA A 90 8.53 16.57 -18.40
N SER A 91 9.59 16.91 -17.67
CA SER A 91 10.02 16.18 -16.46
C SER A 91 8.98 16.31 -15.35
N THR A 92 8.57 17.53 -15.03
CA THR A 92 7.56 17.80 -14.00
C THR A 92 6.23 17.10 -14.28
N ARG A 93 5.79 17.05 -15.54
CA ARG A 93 4.58 16.29 -15.92
C ARG A 93 4.74 14.79 -15.72
N ARG A 94 5.92 14.23 -16.01
CA ARG A 94 6.20 12.81 -15.77
C ARG A 94 6.18 12.49 -14.29
N ASP A 95 6.83 13.30 -13.47
CA ASP A 95 6.89 13.13 -12.01
C ASP A 95 5.50 13.26 -11.38
N GLN A 96 4.68 14.20 -11.85
CA GLN A 96 3.26 14.32 -11.47
C GLN A 96 2.45 13.08 -11.83
N GLY A 97 2.66 12.52 -13.03
CA GLY A 97 2.01 11.29 -13.46
C GLY A 97 2.40 10.10 -12.57
N GLN A 98 3.68 9.97 -12.23
CA GLN A 98 4.15 8.93 -11.32
C GLN A 98 3.55 9.07 -9.91
N LEU A 99 3.51 10.29 -9.38
CA LEU A 99 2.89 10.56 -8.08
C LEU A 99 1.40 10.22 -8.08
N ALA A 100 0.67 10.58 -9.12
CA ALA A 100 -0.75 10.25 -9.27
C ALA A 100 -0.97 8.73 -9.35
N GLN A 101 -0.09 8.00 -10.05
CA GLN A 101 -0.16 6.54 -10.11
C GLN A 101 0.07 5.90 -8.73
N LEU A 102 1.04 6.39 -7.95
CA LEU A 102 1.30 5.90 -6.59
C LEU A 102 0.14 6.19 -5.65
N GLN A 103 -0.44 7.40 -5.73
CA GLN A 103 -1.64 7.76 -4.96
C GLN A 103 -2.83 6.89 -5.32
N GLY A 104 -3.02 6.57 -6.61
CA GLY A 104 -4.07 5.66 -7.06
C GLY A 104 -3.94 4.22 -6.51
N GLN A 105 -2.73 3.80 -6.12
CA GLN A 105 -2.53 2.48 -5.49
C GLN A 105 -2.92 2.44 -4.01
N GLN A 106 -3.15 3.60 -3.38
CA GLN A 106 -3.41 3.68 -1.94
C GLN A 106 -4.70 2.94 -1.56
N ASP A 107 -5.79 3.19 -2.28
CA ASP A 107 -7.09 2.56 -2.03
C ASP A 107 -7.02 1.03 -2.14
N GLU A 108 -6.25 0.51 -3.10
CA GLU A 108 -6.05 -0.93 -3.27
C GLU A 108 -5.30 -1.54 -2.08
N LYS A 109 -4.24 -0.87 -1.59
CA LYS A 109 -3.47 -1.34 -0.43
C LYS A 109 -4.30 -1.26 0.86
N GLU A 110 -5.08 -0.19 1.04
CA GLU A 110 -5.99 -0.04 2.19
C GLU A 110 -7.07 -1.12 2.19
N SER A 111 -7.69 -1.39 1.03
CA SER A 111 -8.66 -2.47 0.86
C SER A 111 -8.06 -3.85 1.17
N ARG A 112 -6.82 -4.11 0.75
CA ARG A 112 -6.08 -5.34 1.08
C ARG A 112 -5.82 -5.48 2.57
N VAL A 113 -5.40 -4.41 3.24
CA VAL A 113 -5.21 -4.41 4.71
C VAL A 113 -6.54 -4.69 5.40
N GLY A 114 -7.62 -4.00 5.02
CA GLY A 114 -8.95 -4.22 5.61
C GLY A 114 -9.46 -5.65 5.40
N SER A 115 -9.22 -6.23 4.22
CA SER A 115 -9.59 -7.63 3.93
C SER A 115 -8.77 -8.61 4.78
N ALA A 116 -7.46 -8.38 4.92
CA ALA A 116 -6.60 -9.20 5.77
C ALA A 116 -7.00 -9.11 7.26
N GLN A 117 -7.38 -7.93 7.75
CA GLN A 117 -7.88 -7.75 9.11
C GLN A 117 -9.15 -8.57 9.35
N LYS A 118 -10.14 -8.46 8.45
CA LYS A 118 -11.38 -9.26 8.53
C LYS A 118 -11.08 -10.76 8.55
N HIS A 119 -10.12 -11.20 7.75
CA HIS A 119 -9.72 -12.61 7.70
C HIS A 119 -9.08 -13.07 9.01
N VAL A 120 -8.17 -12.29 9.60
CA VAL A 120 -7.57 -12.57 10.91
C VAL A 120 -8.66 -12.72 11.98
N THR A 121 -9.59 -11.76 12.05
CA THR A 121 -10.70 -11.81 13.02
C THR A 121 -11.55 -13.07 12.83
N ALA A 122 -11.86 -13.45 11.59
CA ALA A 122 -12.61 -14.67 11.32
C ALA A 122 -11.85 -15.95 11.76
N CYS A 123 -10.53 -16.01 11.54
CA CYS A 123 -9.72 -17.14 11.98
C CYS A 123 -9.63 -17.24 13.51
N LEU A 124 -9.46 -16.11 14.21
CA LEU A 124 -9.41 -16.08 15.67
C LEU A 124 -10.72 -16.57 16.30
N ARG A 125 -11.87 -16.12 15.78
CA ARG A 125 -13.19 -16.60 16.22
C ARG A 125 -13.35 -18.12 16.06
N GLN A 126 -12.76 -18.72 15.02
CA GLN A 126 -12.80 -20.18 14.85
C GLN A 126 -11.94 -20.92 15.87
N VAL A 127 -10.83 -20.31 16.31
CA VAL A 127 -9.99 -20.87 17.39
C VAL A 127 -10.72 -20.79 18.72
N GLU A 128 -11.32 -19.64 19.04
CA GLU A 128 -12.14 -19.43 20.24
C GLU A 128 -13.29 -20.43 20.31
N LYS A 129 -14.04 -20.61 19.21
CA LYS A 129 -15.13 -21.60 19.13
C LYS A 129 -14.67 -23.02 19.49
N LEU A 130 -13.48 -23.44 19.02
CA LEU A 130 -12.95 -24.77 19.35
C LEU A 130 -12.45 -24.87 20.80
N GLN A 131 -12.00 -23.77 21.38
CA GLN A 131 -11.64 -23.70 22.79
C GLN A 131 -12.88 -23.84 23.68
N GLU A 132 -13.97 -23.16 23.34
CA GLU A 132 -15.26 -23.31 24.03
C GLU A 132 -15.79 -24.74 23.92
N LEU A 133 -15.78 -25.33 22.72
CA LEU A 133 -16.23 -26.71 22.52
C LEU A 133 -15.45 -27.72 23.35
N SER A 134 -14.13 -27.57 23.46
CA SER A 134 -13.35 -28.45 24.34
C SER A 134 -13.66 -28.31 25.81
N LEU A 135 -14.01 -27.09 26.26
CA LEU A 135 -14.41 -26.86 27.65
C LEU A 135 -15.74 -27.53 27.95
N LEU A 136 -16.68 -27.50 26.99
CA LEU A 136 -17.98 -28.16 27.12
C LEU A 136 -17.83 -29.69 27.14
N LEU A 137 -17.06 -30.26 26.21
CA LEU A 137 -16.82 -31.71 26.17
C LEU A 137 -16.11 -32.24 27.42
N ALA A 138 -15.26 -31.44 28.05
CA ALA A 138 -14.62 -31.80 29.32
C ALA A 138 -15.58 -31.82 30.52
N GLN A 139 -16.76 -31.19 30.40
CA GLN A 139 -17.80 -31.16 31.43
C GLN A 139 -18.88 -32.23 31.24
N GLU A 140 -18.89 -32.94 30.11
CA GLU A 140 -19.86 -34.00 29.86
C GLU A 140 -19.58 -35.21 30.78
N PRO A 141 -20.59 -35.72 31.51
CA PRO A 141 -20.43 -36.92 32.31
C PRO A 141 -20.17 -38.13 31.41
N THR A 142 -19.10 -38.87 31.69
CA THR A 142 -18.71 -40.11 30.99
C THR A 142 -19.69 -41.25 31.18
#